data_AF-B1ZXH3-F1
#
_entry.id   AF-B1ZXH3-F1
#
_cell.length_a   1.000
_cell.length_b   1.000
_cell.length_c   1.000
_cell.angle_alpha   90.00
_cell.angle_beta   90.00
_cell.angle_gamma   90.00
#
_symmetry.space_group_name_H-M   'P 1'
#
loop_
_entity.id
_entity.type
_entity.pdbx_description
1 polymer ?
#
loop_
_entity_poly.entity_id
_entity_poly.type
_entity_poly.pdbx_seq_one_letter_code
_entity_poly.pdbx_strand_id
1 'polypeptide(L)'
;MSTSPLPPPEPIDLAPLCAETALKLLQHGAESALVESLARRVGLALGAERVEVALMANAVTVTVRISGRSKTTVRRNEDRGINMHTVMEVQRLVLEAEEGKIDRVHYRQRLLALEPVHHPRWLVAVAVGLSCACFARLSASDWAGCALVAVASSVAMAARQQLAARHFSPLVVFFLTAFVATSITVVGFAYELSRTPKAAMAASVLLLVPGYPLINAVSDMVKGYINTGISRGMFALLLSGATCLGIVAAMSIWGVWGWLS
;
A
#
# COMPACT_ATOMS: atom_id res chain seq x y z
N MET A 1 53.53 -14.64 0.51
CA MET A 1 52.19 -14.01 0.58
C MET A 1 51.45 -14.64 1.74
N SER A 2 51.33 -13.92 2.86
CA SER A 2 50.59 -14.37 4.05
C SER A 2 49.10 -14.28 3.75
N THR A 3 48.41 -15.42 3.63
CA THR A 3 46.96 -15.47 3.59
C THR A 3 46.44 -15.24 5.00
N SER A 4 46.00 -14.02 5.30
CA SER A 4 45.31 -13.76 6.57
C SER A 4 44.06 -14.65 6.62
N PRO A 5 43.79 -15.37 7.72
CA PRO A 5 42.54 -16.08 7.87
C PRO A 5 41.38 -15.09 7.78
N LEU A 6 40.32 -15.46 7.05
CA LEU A 6 39.08 -14.68 7.00
C LEU A 6 38.63 -14.41 8.44
N PRO A 7 38.25 -13.16 8.79
CA PRO A 7 37.75 -12.87 10.13
C PRO A 7 36.54 -13.76 10.42
N PRO A 8 36.36 -14.19 11.69
CA PRO A 8 35.18 -14.95 12.08
C PRO A 8 33.91 -14.19 11.67
N PRO A 9 32.80 -14.87 11.32
CA PRO A 9 31.57 -14.19 10.93
C PRO A 9 31.20 -13.18 12.02
N GLU A 10 31.21 -11.89 11.67
CA GLU A 10 30.88 -10.83 12.61
C GLU A 10 29.48 -11.11 13.18
N PRO A 11 29.28 -10.94 14.51
CA PRO A 11 27.96 -11.06 15.09
C PRO A 11 27.01 -10.12 14.34
N ILE A 12 25.88 -10.67 13.86
CA ILE A 12 24.91 -9.89 13.08
C ILE A 12 24.55 -8.64 13.86
N ASP A 13 24.81 -7.51 13.23
CA ASP A 13 24.57 -6.21 13.81
C ASP A 13 23.06 -5.95 13.89
N LEU A 14 22.59 -5.59 15.09
CA LEU A 14 21.16 -5.33 15.33
C LEU A 14 20.70 -4.04 14.66
N ALA A 15 21.56 -3.03 14.52
CA ALA A 15 21.12 -1.75 13.95
C ALA A 15 20.63 -1.91 12.49
N PRO A 16 21.39 -2.59 11.59
CA PRO A 16 20.91 -2.95 10.27
C PRO A 16 19.68 -3.86 10.28
N LEU A 17 19.60 -4.84 11.20
CA LEU A 17 18.50 -5.80 11.26
C LEU A 17 17.16 -5.14 11.66
N CYS A 18 17.20 -4.25 12.66
CA CYS A 18 16.06 -3.45 13.06
C CYS A 18 15.66 -2.45 11.97
N ALA A 19 16.63 -1.82 11.31
CA ALA A 19 16.38 -0.92 10.17
C ALA A 19 15.74 -1.68 8.98
N GLU A 20 16.16 -2.91 8.72
CA GLU A 20 15.59 -3.75 7.66
C GLU A 20 14.17 -4.21 8.01
N THR A 21 13.91 -4.55 9.27
CA THR A 21 12.55 -4.86 9.76
C THR A 21 11.62 -3.67 9.58
N ALA A 22 12.06 -2.49 10.06
CA ALA A 22 11.31 -1.25 9.93
C ALA A 22 11.06 -0.87 8.46
N LEU A 23 12.10 -0.99 7.63
CA LEU A 23 12.01 -0.73 6.19
C LEU A 23 10.98 -1.66 5.53
N LYS A 24 11.03 -2.96 5.80
CA LYS A 24 10.12 -3.93 5.17
C LYS A 24 8.66 -3.69 5.56
N LEU A 25 8.40 -3.32 6.81
CA LEU A 25 7.07 -2.91 7.27
C LEU A 25 6.61 -1.62 6.57
N LEU A 26 7.47 -0.60 6.52
CA LEU A 26 7.16 0.69 5.90
C LEU A 26 6.88 0.57 4.40
N GLN A 27 7.67 -0.23 3.69
CA GLN A 27 7.52 -0.51 2.25
C GLN A 27 6.21 -1.21 1.88
N HIS A 28 5.64 -1.98 2.81
CA HIS A 28 4.41 -2.74 2.61
C HIS A 28 3.15 -2.08 3.19
N GLY A 29 3.27 -0.79 3.53
CA GLY A 29 2.14 0.05 3.91
C GLY A 29 1.86 0.10 5.41
N ALA A 30 2.66 -0.54 6.28
CA ALA A 30 2.39 -0.53 7.71
C ALA A 30 2.27 0.91 8.27
N GLU A 31 1.40 1.04 9.27
CA GLU A 31 1.22 2.28 10.02
C GLU A 31 2.51 2.67 10.76
N SER A 32 2.84 3.96 10.84
CA SER A 32 4.14 4.40 11.37
C SER A 32 4.37 3.96 12.82
N ALA A 33 3.34 4.03 13.66
CA ALA A 33 3.44 3.56 15.05
C ALA A 33 3.71 2.06 15.15
N LEU A 34 3.16 1.27 14.23
CA LEU A 34 3.42 -0.17 14.18
C LEU A 34 4.85 -0.46 13.74
N VAL A 35 5.36 0.26 12.73
CA VAL A 35 6.74 0.15 12.26
C VAL A 35 7.72 0.42 13.40
N GLU A 36 7.53 1.53 14.11
CA GLU A 36 8.37 1.90 15.26
C GLU A 36 8.31 0.85 16.37
N SER A 37 7.09 0.44 16.75
CA SER A 37 6.87 -0.54 17.82
C SER A 37 7.59 -1.86 17.54
N LEU A 38 7.42 -2.43 16.34
CA LEU A 38 8.00 -3.72 15.98
C LEU A 38 9.53 -3.64 15.85
N ALA A 39 10.06 -2.57 15.27
CA ALA A 39 11.50 -2.37 15.15
C ALA A 39 12.19 -2.21 16.51
N ARG A 40 11.52 -1.53 17.46
CA ARG A 40 11.97 -1.42 18.85
C ARG A 40 11.92 -2.78 19.55
N ARG A 41 10.77 -3.47 19.46
CA ARG A 41 10.53 -4.77 20.10
C ARG A 41 11.52 -5.84 19.67
N VAL A 42 11.76 -5.99 18.36
CA VAL A 42 12.73 -6.97 17.85
C VAL A 42 14.15 -6.68 18.32
N GLY A 43 14.57 -5.41 18.35
CA GLY A 43 15.90 -5.07 18.80
C GLY A 43 16.09 -5.38 20.29
N LEU A 44 15.08 -5.08 21.13
CA LEU A 44 15.10 -5.44 22.55
C LEU A 44 15.10 -6.96 22.77
N ALA A 45 14.24 -7.69 22.06
CA ALA A 45 14.14 -9.15 22.12
C ALA A 45 15.47 -9.84 21.76
N LEU A 46 16.17 -9.30 20.76
CA LEU A 46 17.43 -9.82 20.29
C LEU A 46 18.64 -9.31 21.10
N GLY A 47 18.45 -8.57 22.20
CA GLY A 47 19.51 -8.20 23.14
C GLY A 47 20.09 -6.79 22.98
N ALA A 48 19.34 -5.84 22.42
CA ALA A 48 19.66 -4.41 22.54
C ALA A 48 19.20 -3.84 23.89
N GLU A 49 19.95 -2.88 24.44
CA GLU A 49 19.55 -2.17 25.65
C GLU A 49 18.54 -1.06 25.35
N ARG A 50 18.71 -0.39 24.20
CA ARG A 50 17.83 0.69 23.75
C ARG A 50 17.80 0.72 22.24
N VAL A 51 16.62 0.94 21.69
CA VAL A 51 16.38 1.12 20.26
C VAL A 51 15.56 2.39 20.10
N GLU A 52 16.06 3.31 19.29
CA GLU A 52 15.37 4.54 18.90
C GLU A 52 15.13 4.51 17.40
N VAL A 53 13.91 4.84 17.00
CA VAL A 53 13.49 4.80 15.60
C VAL A 53 12.96 6.17 15.25
N ALA A 54 13.41 6.70 14.12
CA ALA A 54 12.86 7.90 13.52
C ALA A 54 12.41 7.56 12.10
N LEU A 55 11.11 7.78 11.84
CA LEU A 55 10.48 7.48 10.57
C LEU A 55 10.28 8.76 9.77
N MET A 56 10.70 8.72 8.51
CA MET A 56 10.39 9.72 7.49
C MET A 56 9.68 9.01 6.33
N ALA A 57 8.96 9.76 5.50
CA ALA A 57 8.26 9.18 4.35
C ALA A 57 9.19 8.42 3.39
N ASN A 58 10.43 8.90 3.24
CA ASN A 58 11.44 8.40 2.31
C ASN A 58 12.64 7.71 2.98
N ALA A 59 12.67 7.60 4.32
CA ALA A 59 13.80 7.04 5.04
C ALA A 59 13.40 6.50 6.41
N VAL A 60 14.12 5.48 6.85
CA VAL A 60 14.06 4.93 8.20
C VAL A 60 15.43 5.11 8.83
N THR A 61 15.46 5.70 10.01
CA THR A 61 16.66 5.83 10.84
C THR A 61 16.47 5.03 12.11
N VAL A 62 17.37 4.10 12.39
CA VAL A 62 17.36 3.31 13.62
C VAL A 62 18.70 3.46 14.34
N THR A 63 18.63 3.80 15.62
CA THR A 63 19.78 3.82 16.52
C THR A 63 19.63 2.71 17.54
N VAL A 64 20.61 1.82 17.60
CA VAL A 64 20.66 0.73 18.58
C VAL A 64 21.84 0.94 19.52
N ARG A 65 21.60 0.77 20.82
CA ARG A 65 22.62 0.85 21.87
C ARG A 65 22.85 -0.51 22.51
N ILE A 66 24.10 -0.95 22.56
CA ILE A 66 24.57 -2.20 23.16
C ILE A 66 25.87 -1.92 23.91
N SER A 67 25.94 -2.27 25.19
CA SER A 67 27.14 -2.15 26.02
C SER A 67 27.76 -0.76 25.99
N GLY A 68 26.91 0.28 26.09
CA GLY A 68 27.33 1.69 26.05
C GLY A 68 27.77 2.21 24.67
N ARG A 69 27.80 1.37 23.62
CA ARG A 69 28.06 1.80 22.24
C ARG A 69 26.75 1.97 21.49
N SER A 70 26.61 3.07 20.75
CA SER A 70 25.47 3.34 19.90
C SER A 70 25.86 3.24 18.44
N LYS A 71 25.03 2.57 17.63
CA LYS A 71 25.17 2.53 16.17
C LYS A 71 23.88 2.98 15.51
N THR A 72 24.00 3.93 14.61
CA THR A 72 22.88 4.46 13.82
C THR A 72 22.96 3.92 12.40
N THR A 73 21.84 3.40 11.90
CA THR A 73 21.68 2.93 10.53
C THR A 73 20.54 3.67 9.86
N VAL A 74 20.80 4.21 8.68
CA VAL A 74 19.79 4.84 7.83
C VAL A 74 19.56 3.97 6.59
N ARG A 75 18.30 3.83 6.20
CA ARG A 75 17.87 3.14 4.98
C ARG A 75 16.86 4.00 4.25
N ARG A 76 17.02 4.10 2.93
CA ARG A 76 16.05 4.78 2.06
C ARG A 76 14.82 3.88 1.88
N ASN A 77 13.65 4.48 1.99
CA ASN A 77 12.38 3.84 1.69
C ASN A 77 12.02 3.99 0.22
N GLU A 78 11.63 2.88 -0.40
CA GLU A 78 11.07 2.82 -1.74
C GLU A 78 9.74 2.07 -1.63
N ASP A 79 8.63 2.77 -1.87
CA ASP A 79 7.29 2.20 -1.69
C ASP A 79 7.07 1.03 -2.66
N ARG A 80 6.70 -0.14 -2.11
CA ARG A 80 6.43 -1.37 -2.87
C ARG A 80 4.94 -1.70 -2.96
N GLY A 81 4.09 -0.79 -2.48
CA GLY A 81 2.66 -1.00 -2.40
C GLY A 81 2.25 -1.85 -1.19
N ILE A 82 0.94 -1.88 -0.97
CA ILE A 82 0.35 -2.45 0.25
C ILE A 82 0.38 -3.97 0.18
N ASN A 83 1.00 -4.62 1.17
CA ASN A 83 0.93 -6.07 1.34
C ASN A 83 0.78 -6.43 2.82
N MET A 84 -0.46 -6.64 3.25
CA MET A 84 -0.76 -6.97 4.65
C MET A 84 -0.29 -8.37 5.05
N HIS A 85 -0.10 -9.29 4.09
CA HIS A 85 0.48 -10.60 4.38
C HIS A 85 1.93 -10.44 4.86
N THR A 86 2.75 -9.66 4.16
CA THR A 86 4.13 -9.40 4.59
C THR A 86 4.19 -8.72 5.96
N VAL A 87 3.30 -7.75 6.22
CA VAL A 87 3.23 -7.08 7.53
C VAL A 87 2.90 -8.07 8.65
N MET A 88 1.92 -8.94 8.44
CA MET A 88 1.53 -9.99 9.39
C MET A 88 2.64 -11.00 9.64
N GLU A 89 3.35 -11.42 8.60
CA GLU A 89 4.48 -12.35 8.74
C GLU A 89 5.65 -11.71 9.49
N VAL A 90 5.98 -10.44 9.23
CA VAL A 90 6.98 -9.73 10.04
C VAL A 90 6.52 -9.62 11.49
N GLN A 91 5.25 -9.30 11.76
CA GLN A 91 4.71 -9.29 13.12
C GLN A 91 4.88 -10.63 13.83
N ARG A 92 4.58 -11.75 13.15
CA ARG A 92 4.77 -13.11 13.68
C ARG A 92 6.23 -13.39 13.98
N LEU A 93 7.15 -13.03 13.09
CA LEU A 93 8.59 -13.19 13.33
C LEU A 93 9.05 -12.37 14.56
N VAL A 94 8.55 -11.15 14.74
CA VAL A 94 8.89 -10.34 15.93
C VAL A 94 8.38 -11.01 17.21
N LEU A 95 7.16 -11.57 17.20
CA LEU A 95 6.62 -12.32 18.34
C LEU A 95 7.45 -13.58 18.65
N GLU A 96 7.85 -14.35 17.64
CA GLU A 96 8.71 -15.52 17.83
C GLU A 96 10.08 -15.14 18.41
N ALA A 97 10.63 -13.98 18.03
CA ALA A 97 11.88 -13.46 18.58
C ALA A 97 11.72 -13.06 20.05
N GLU A 98 10.61 -12.41 20.42
CA GLU A 98 10.29 -12.07 21.80
C GLU A 98 10.08 -13.29 22.71
N GLU A 99 9.50 -14.35 22.17
CA GLU A 99 9.33 -15.63 22.86
C GLU A 99 10.65 -16.42 22.98
N GLY A 100 11.76 -15.92 22.41
CA GLY A 100 13.06 -16.59 22.43
C GLY A 100 13.13 -17.84 21.54
N LYS A 101 12.18 -18.02 20.61
CA LYS A 101 12.12 -19.19 19.72
C LYS A 101 13.10 -19.11 18.55
N ILE A 102 13.51 -17.90 18.18
CA ILE A 102 14.42 -17.65 17.05
C ILE A 102 15.55 -16.73 17.46
N ASP A 103 16.75 -17.08 17.02
CA ASP A 103 17.96 -16.28 17.21
C ASP A 103 18.15 -15.26 16.08
N ARG A 104 19.07 -14.30 16.26
CA ARG A 104 19.40 -13.21 15.31
C ARG A 104 19.61 -13.69 13.88
N VAL A 105 20.33 -14.81 13.73
CA VAL A 105 20.65 -15.41 12.42
C VAL A 105 19.38 -15.91 11.73
N HIS A 106 18.56 -16.66 12.46
CA HIS A 106 17.32 -17.24 11.95
C HIS A 106 16.28 -16.15 11.64
N TYR A 107 16.17 -15.14 12.50
CA TYR A 107 15.30 -13.99 12.25
C TYR A 107 15.69 -13.27 10.95
N ARG A 108 16.97 -12.97 10.76
CA ARG A 108 17.45 -12.32 9.52
C ARG A 108 17.17 -13.16 8.28
N GLN A 109 17.46 -14.47 8.33
CA GLN A 109 17.21 -15.37 7.20
C GLN A 109 15.73 -15.42 6.84
N ARG A 110 14.84 -15.58 7.82
CA ARG A 110 13.39 -15.59 7.59
C ARG A 110 12.89 -14.24 7.09
N LEU A 111 13.35 -13.13 7.67
CA LEU A 111 12.99 -11.79 7.23
C LEU A 111 13.37 -11.57 5.76
N LEU A 112 14.56 -12.00 5.34
CA LEU A 112 15.02 -11.92 3.96
C LEU A 112 14.23 -12.84 3.01
N ALA A 113 13.86 -14.03 3.48
CA ALA A 113 13.08 -15.01 2.73
C ALA A 113 11.59 -14.64 2.56
N LEU A 114 11.08 -13.63 3.28
CA LEU A 114 9.70 -13.17 3.08
C LEU A 114 9.51 -12.59 1.68
N GLU A 115 8.78 -13.33 0.86
CA GLU A 115 8.30 -12.87 -0.44
C GLU A 115 6.84 -12.41 -0.35
N PRO A 116 6.48 -11.28 -1.01
CA PRO A 116 5.10 -10.84 -1.05
C PRO A 116 4.26 -11.87 -1.82
N VAL A 117 3.16 -12.31 -1.22
CA VAL A 117 2.19 -13.17 -1.90
C VAL A 117 1.43 -12.33 -2.93
N HIS A 118 1.40 -12.78 -4.18
CA HIS A 118 0.68 -12.12 -5.27
C HIS A 118 -0.50 -12.99 -5.71
N HIS A 119 -1.68 -12.38 -5.80
CA HIS A 119 -2.85 -13.03 -6.38
C HIS A 119 -2.84 -12.92 -7.91
N PRO A 120 -3.44 -13.89 -8.63
CA PRO A 120 -3.53 -13.81 -10.08
C PRO A 120 -4.34 -12.57 -10.49
N ARG A 121 -3.81 -11.83 -11.48
CA ARG A 121 -4.33 -10.54 -11.95
C ARG A 121 -5.82 -10.56 -12.30
N TRP A 122 -6.27 -11.62 -12.98
CA TRP A 122 -7.66 -11.81 -13.39
C TRP A 122 -8.59 -11.96 -12.18
N LEU A 123 -8.16 -12.65 -11.13
CA LEU A 123 -8.95 -12.86 -9.92
C LEU A 123 -9.17 -11.53 -9.19
N VAL A 124 -8.12 -10.70 -9.10
CA VAL A 124 -8.21 -9.36 -8.52
C VAL A 124 -9.17 -8.47 -9.32
N ALA A 125 -9.12 -8.52 -10.66
CA ALA A 125 -10.01 -7.73 -11.51
C ALA A 125 -11.49 -8.13 -11.33
N VAL A 126 -11.78 -9.44 -11.27
CA VAL A 126 -13.14 -9.96 -11.03
C VAL A 126 -13.62 -9.63 -9.63
N ALA A 127 -12.79 -9.84 -8.60
CA ALA A 127 -13.14 -9.55 -7.21
C ALA A 127 -13.47 -8.06 -7.01
N VAL A 128 -12.71 -7.16 -7.64
CA VAL A 128 -12.94 -5.70 -7.58
C VAL A 128 -14.22 -5.32 -8.32
N GLY A 129 -14.47 -5.90 -9.50
CA GLY A 129 -15.71 -5.70 -10.25
C GLY A 129 -16.94 -6.11 -9.44
N LEU A 130 -16.92 -7.31 -8.86
CA LEU A 130 -17.99 -7.79 -7.99
C LEU A 130 -18.18 -6.90 -6.76
N SER A 131 -17.10 -6.46 -6.12
CA SER A 131 -17.16 -5.55 -4.97
C SER A 131 -17.82 -4.22 -5.33
N CYS A 132 -17.42 -3.62 -6.45
CA CYS A 132 -18.03 -2.40 -6.98
C CYS A 132 -19.51 -2.61 -7.34
N ALA A 133 -19.88 -3.76 -7.91
CA ALA A 133 -21.26 -4.10 -8.23
C ALA A 133 -22.13 -4.26 -6.97
N CYS A 134 -21.62 -4.89 -5.92
CA CYS A 134 -22.29 -4.96 -4.62
C CYS A 134 -22.49 -3.55 -4.03
N PHE A 135 -21.50 -2.66 -4.15
CA PHE A 135 -21.65 -1.28 -3.71
C PHE A 135 -22.66 -0.49 -4.55
N ALA A 136 -22.72 -0.72 -5.86
CA ALA A 136 -23.75 -0.16 -6.73
C ALA A 136 -25.14 -0.62 -6.27
N ARG A 137 -25.30 -1.90 -5.91
CA ARG A 137 -26.55 -2.43 -5.38
C ARG A 137 -26.95 -1.79 -4.06
N LEU A 138 -25.98 -1.58 -3.16
CA LEU A 138 -26.20 -0.85 -1.89
C LEU A 138 -26.60 0.61 -2.13
N SER A 139 -26.09 1.23 -3.20
CA SER A 139 -26.46 2.58 -3.64
C SER A 139 -27.79 2.63 -4.42
N ALA A 140 -28.63 1.60 -4.26
CA ALA A 140 -29.92 1.43 -4.93
C ALA A 140 -29.86 1.38 -6.48
N SER A 141 -28.74 0.93 -7.06
CA SER A 141 -28.66 0.68 -8.49
C SER A 141 -29.48 -0.56 -8.90
N ASP A 142 -30.00 -0.53 -10.12
CA ASP A 142 -30.68 -1.66 -10.75
C ASP A 142 -29.71 -2.80 -11.10
N TRP A 143 -30.25 -3.99 -11.35
CA TRP A 143 -29.44 -5.18 -11.65
C TRP A 143 -28.57 -5.00 -12.90
N ALA A 144 -29.09 -4.29 -13.91
CA ALA A 144 -28.33 -3.99 -15.11
C ALA A 144 -27.21 -2.97 -14.87
N GLY A 145 -27.44 -1.95 -14.02
CA GLY A 145 -26.40 -1.04 -13.55
C GLY A 145 -25.32 -1.76 -12.76
N CYS A 146 -25.68 -2.73 -11.91
CA CYS A 146 -24.72 -3.56 -11.19
C CYS A 146 -23.84 -4.40 -12.13
N ALA A 147 -24.43 -5.03 -13.16
CA ALA A 147 -23.68 -5.79 -14.17
C ALA A 147 -22.74 -4.88 -14.98
N LEU A 148 -23.20 -3.68 -15.36
CA LEU A 148 -22.40 -2.68 -16.04
C LEU A 148 -21.20 -2.24 -15.18
N VAL A 149 -21.43 -1.95 -13.90
CA VAL A 149 -20.37 -1.58 -12.95
C VAL A 149 -19.37 -2.73 -12.77
N ALA A 150 -19.84 -3.98 -12.68
CA ALA A 150 -18.96 -5.13 -12.59
C ALA A 150 -17.98 -5.17 -13.77
N VAL A 151 -18.49 -5.04 -14.99
CA VAL A 151 -17.68 -5.03 -16.22
C VAL A 151 -16.75 -3.81 -16.25
N ALA A 152 -17.28 -2.61 -16.00
CA ALA A 152 -16.52 -1.37 -16.03
C ALA A 152 -15.35 -1.39 -15.04
N SER A 153 -15.60 -1.75 -13.79
CA SER A 153 -14.57 -1.82 -12.74
C SER A 153 -13.58 -2.97 -12.95
N SER A 154 -14.02 -4.12 -13.47
CA SER A 154 -13.09 -5.21 -13.84
C SER A 154 -12.15 -4.82 -14.98
N VAL A 155 -12.66 -4.20 -16.04
CA VAL A 155 -11.84 -3.73 -17.16
C VAL A 155 -10.91 -2.60 -16.72
N ALA A 156 -11.41 -1.65 -15.92
CA ALA A 156 -10.59 -0.60 -15.35
C ALA A 156 -9.46 -1.16 -14.47
N MET A 157 -9.75 -2.14 -13.61
CA MET A 157 -8.72 -2.80 -12.79
C MET A 157 -7.69 -3.54 -13.65
N ALA A 158 -8.11 -4.22 -14.72
CA ALA A 158 -7.18 -4.83 -15.67
C ALA A 158 -6.28 -3.78 -16.36
N ALA A 159 -6.84 -2.65 -16.78
CA ALA A 159 -6.10 -1.53 -17.35
C ALA A 159 -5.09 -0.96 -16.33
N ARG A 160 -5.52 -0.76 -15.08
CA ARG A 160 -4.66 -0.32 -13.97
C ARG A 160 -3.45 -1.23 -13.78
N GLN A 161 -3.67 -2.55 -13.76
CA GLN A 161 -2.61 -3.54 -13.59
C GLN A 161 -1.63 -3.55 -14.78
N GLN A 162 -2.13 -3.40 -16.02
CA GLN A 162 -1.27 -3.34 -17.20
C GLN A 162 -0.41 -2.07 -17.24
N LEU A 163 -1.00 -0.92 -16.89
CA LEU A 163 -0.28 0.35 -16.81
C LEU A 163 0.78 0.32 -15.69
N ALA A 164 0.43 -0.22 -14.52
CA ALA A 164 1.39 -0.40 -13.43
C ALA A 164 2.54 -1.35 -13.82
N ALA A 165 2.25 -2.43 -14.55
CA ALA A 165 3.28 -3.35 -15.04
C ALA A 165 4.24 -2.70 -16.07
N ARG A 166 3.85 -1.60 -16.71
CA ARG A 166 4.70 -0.81 -17.62
C ARG A 166 5.42 0.35 -16.93
N HIS A 167 5.41 0.40 -15.59
CA HIS A 167 6.08 1.44 -14.80
C HIS A 167 5.60 2.88 -15.06
N PHE A 168 4.33 3.07 -15.45
CA PHE A 168 3.74 4.41 -15.48
C PHE A 168 3.63 5.02 -14.08
N SER A 169 3.72 6.35 -14.00
CA SER A 169 3.51 7.09 -12.75
C SER A 169 2.11 6.79 -12.16
N PRO A 170 1.98 6.61 -10.83
CA PRO A 170 0.69 6.35 -10.18
C PRO A 170 -0.41 7.36 -10.54
N LEU A 171 -0.05 8.63 -10.77
CA LEU A 171 -1.01 9.67 -11.19
C LEU A 171 -1.61 9.36 -12.57
N VAL A 172 -0.78 8.97 -13.53
CA VAL A 172 -1.22 8.59 -14.89
C VAL A 172 -2.06 7.32 -14.83
N VAL A 173 -1.64 6.35 -14.02
CA VAL A 173 -2.38 5.10 -13.82
C VAL A 173 -3.78 5.38 -13.27
N PHE A 174 -3.91 6.22 -12.23
CA PHE A 174 -5.21 6.56 -11.63
C PHE A 174 -6.09 7.36 -12.59
N PHE A 175 -5.50 8.34 -13.30
CA PHE A 175 -6.20 9.11 -14.33
C PHE A 175 -6.79 8.21 -15.42
N LEU A 176 -5.98 7.36 -16.05
CA LEU A 176 -6.43 6.47 -17.13
C LEU A 176 -7.42 5.42 -16.66
N THR A 177 -7.24 4.90 -15.43
CA THR A 177 -8.17 3.93 -14.85
C THR A 177 -9.54 4.56 -14.62
N ALA A 178 -9.58 5.78 -14.06
CA ALA A 178 -10.81 6.54 -13.85
C ALA A 178 -11.51 6.85 -15.18
N PHE A 179 -10.72 7.23 -16.18
CA PHE A 179 -11.19 7.52 -17.53
C PHE A 179 -11.85 6.28 -18.18
N VAL A 180 -11.21 5.11 -18.09
CA VAL A 180 -11.73 3.85 -18.63
C VAL A 180 -13.01 3.41 -17.91
N ALA A 181 -13.00 3.40 -16.57
CA ALA A 181 -14.18 3.05 -15.76
C ALA A 181 -15.38 3.95 -16.11
N THR A 182 -15.15 5.27 -16.14
CA THR A 182 -16.18 6.26 -16.46
C THR A 182 -16.68 6.09 -17.89
N SER A 183 -15.79 5.92 -18.87
CA SER A 183 -16.16 5.77 -20.29
C SER A 183 -17.05 4.54 -20.54
N ILE A 184 -16.70 3.38 -19.98
CA ILE A 184 -17.51 2.16 -20.13
C ILE A 184 -18.90 2.37 -19.52
N THR A 185 -18.95 2.99 -18.35
CA THR A 185 -20.21 3.23 -17.63
C THR A 185 -21.08 4.23 -18.40
N VAL A 186 -20.50 5.30 -18.96
CA VAL A 186 -21.22 6.27 -19.81
C VAL A 186 -21.78 5.61 -21.08
N VAL A 187 -20.95 4.84 -21.79
CA VAL A 187 -21.40 4.14 -23.01
C VAL A 187 -22.52 3.16 -22.69
N GLY A 188 -22.43 2.43 -21.57
CA GLY A 188 -23.49 1.53 -21.13
C GLY A 188 -24.84 2.25 -20.92
N PHE A 189 -24.85 3.50 -20.45
CA PHE A 189 -26.09 4.27 -20.35
C PHE A 189 -26.57 4.86 -21.67
N ALA A 190 -25.67 5.18 -22.60
CA ALA A 190 -26.08 5.64 -23.93
C ALA A 190 -26.93 4.60 -24.66
N TYR A 191 -26.76 3.31 -24.34
CA TYR A 191 -27.61 2.21 -24.81
C TYR A 191 -28.82 1.92 -23.90
N GLU A 192 -29.19 2.84 -22.99
CA GLU A 192 -30.30 2.72 -22.04
C GLU A 192 -30.26 1.46 -21.16
N LEU A 193 -29.06 0.92 -20.90
CA LEU A 193 -28.92 -0.37 -20.23
C LEU A 193 -29.29 -0.31 -18.74
N SER A 194 -29.33 0.88 -18.12
CA SER A 194 -29.67 1.07 -16.70
C SER A 194 -30.48 2.33 -16.47
N ARG A 195 -31.43 2.25 -15.53
CA ARG A 195 -32.29 3.37 -15.12
C ARG A 195 -31.72 4.19 -13.96
N THR A 196 -30.52 3.85 -13.47
CA THR A 196 -29.90 4.47 -12.27
C THR A 196 -28.46 4.95 -12.51
N PRO A 197 -28.24 5.89 -13.46
CA PRO A 197 -26.90 6.21 -13.94
C PRO A 197 -25.99 6.80 -12.87
N LYS A 198 -26.50 7.70 -12.02
CA LYS A 198 -25.70 8.39 -10.99
C LYS A 198 -25.05 7.42 -9.99
N ALA A 199 -25.83 6.46 -9.48
CA ALA A 199 -25.36 5.48 -8.50
C ALA A 199 -24.31 4.53 -9.11
N ALA A 200 -24.54 4.06 -10.33
CA ALA A 200 -23.62 3.18 -11.03
C ALA A 200 -22.30 3.87 -11.39
N MET A 201 -22.32 5.12 -11.85
CA MET A 201 -21.08 5.88 -12.12
C MET A 201 -20.24 6.05 -10.86
N ALA A 202 -20.85 6.49 -9.75
CA ALA A 202 -20.14 6.67 -8.48
C ALA A 202 -19.51 5.35 -7.99
N ALA A 203 -20.24 4.25 -8.08
CA ALA A 203 -19.76 2.92 -7.68
C ALA A 203 -18.59 2.41 -8.55
N SER A 204 -18.60 2.72 -9.85
CA SER A 204 -17.58 2.24 -10.80
C SER A 204 -16.17 2.78 -10.52
N VAL A 205 -16.06 3.97 -9.92
CA VAL A 205 -14.80 4.65 -9.63
C VAL A 205 -14.31 4.42 -8.19
N LEU A 206 -15.12 3.77 -7.35
CA LEU A 206 -14.79 3.54 -5.93
C LEU A 206 -13.44 2.83 -5.71
N LEU A 207 -13.02 1.97 -6.65
CA LEU A 207 -11.74 1.26 -6.62
C LEU A 207 -10.50 2.18 -6.63
N LEU A 208 -10.69 3.46 -6.99
CA LEU A 208 -9.63 4.46 -7.09
C LEU A 208 -9.53 5.35 -5.85
N VAL A 209 -10.45 5.22 -4.90
CA VAL A 209 -10.33 5.94 -3.62
C VAL A 209 -9.07 5.43 -2.91
N PRO A 210 -8.08 6.29 -2.62
CA PRO A 210 -6.87 5.89 -1.92
C PRO A 210 -7.14 5.73 -0.41
N GLY A 211 -8.08 4.83 -0.07
CA GLY A 211 -8.60 4.67 1.29
C GLY A 211 -7.52 4.25 2.28
N TYR A 212 -6.65 3.31 1.90
CA TYR A 212 -5.58 2.84 2.79
C TYR A 212 -4.54 3.94 3.10
N PRO A 213 -3.96 4.66 2.11
CA PRO A 213 -3.13 5.83 2.39
C PRO A 213 -3.82 6.89 3.25
N LEU A 214 -5.11 7.16 3.02
CA LEU A 214 -5.88 8.16 3.77
C LEU A 214 -6.08 7.74 5.24
N ILE A 215 -6.48 6.50 5.48
CA ILE A 215 -6.64 5.94 6.84
C ILE A 215 -5.31 6.01 7.59
N ASN A 216 -4.22 5.58 6.96
CA ASN A 216 -2.88 5.64 7.57
C ASN A 216 -2.41 7.06 7.81
N ALA A 217 -2.67 8.00 6.90
CA ALA A 217 -2.31 9.40 7.08
C ALA A 217 -2.97 10.00 8.33
N VAL A 218 -4.28 9.76 8.50
CA VAL A 218 -5.03 10.22 9.68
C VAL A 218 -4.53 9.53 10.95
N SER A 219 -4.34 8.20 10.92
CA SER A 219 -3.82 7.41 12.05
C SER A 219 -2.45 7.93 12.49
N ASP A 220 -1.55 8.17 11.53
CA ASP A 220 -0.20 8.70 11.76
C ASP A 220 -0.24 10.10 12.38
N MET A 221 -1.09 11.01 11.87
CA MET A 221 -1.24 12.36 12.42
C MET A 221 -1.77 12.34 13.87
N VAL A 222 -2.77 11.51 14.16
CA VAL A 222 -3.36 11.36 15.50
C VAL A 222 -2.34 10.79 16.49
N LYS A 223 -1.46 9.90 16.04
CA LYS A 223 -0.43 9.26 16.87
C LYS A 223 0.87 10.06 16.97
N GLY A 224 0.90 11.29 16.44
CA GLY A 224 2.05 12.20 16.53
C GLY A 224 3.08 12.09 15.40
N TYR A 225 2.87 11.21 14.42
CA TYR A 225 3.69 11.09 13.20
C TYR A 225 3.23 12.07 12.11
N ILE A 226 3.11 13.35 12.48
CA ILE A 226 2.46 14.38 11.64
C ILE A 226 3.15 14.53 10.27
N ASN A 227 4.49 14.58 10.22
CA ASN A 227 5.21 14.78 8.96
C ASN A 227 4.99 13.62 7.96
N THR A 228 5.01 12.38 8.45
CA THR A 228 4.74 11.18 7.65
C THR A 228 3.27 11.13 7.24
N GLY A 229 2.36 11.49 8.15
CA GLY A 229 0.92 11.57 7.87
C GLY A 229 0.59 12.60 6.79
N ILE A 230 1.16 13.82 6.85
CA ILE A 230 1.01 14.85 5.82
C ILE A 230 1.54 14.34 4.48
N SER A 231 2.69 13.67 4.46
CA SER A 231 3.28 13.13 3.23
C SER A 231 2.37 12.09 2.57
N ARG A 232 1.85 11.12 3.35
CA ARG A 232 0.90 10.10 2.88
C ARG A 232 -0.43 10.73 2.44
N GLY A 233 -0.93 11.70 3.20
CA GLY A 233 -2.16 12.43 2.91
C GLY A 233 -2.07 13.25 1.62
N MET A 234 -0.98 13.98 1.42
CA MET A 234 -0.74 14.74 0.19
C MET A 234 -0.66 13.81 -1.02
N PHE A 235 0.01 12.66 -0.90
CA PHE A 235 0.03 11.67 -1.97
C PHE A 235 -1.37 11.13 -2.30
N ALA A 236 -2.19 10.82 -1.29
CA ALA A 236 -3.59 10.41 -1.46
C ALA A 236 -4.44 11.51 -2.13
N LEU A 237 -4.22 12.78 -1.79
CA LEU A 237 -4.88 13.91 -2.43
C LEU A 237 -4.50 14.04 -3.90
N LEU A 238 -3.22 13.89 -4.25
CA LEU A 238 -2.77 13.92 -5.64
C LEU A 238 -3.39 12.79 -6.47
N LEU A 239 -3.45 11.56 -5.93
CA LEU A 239 -4.12 10.44 -6.58
C LEU A 239 -5.63 10.67 -6.75
N SER A 240 -6.28 11.26 -5.74
CA SER A 240 -7.69 11.62 -5.82
C SER A 240 -7.93 12.70 -6.88
N GLY A 241 -7.07 13.72 -6.94
CA GLY A 241 -7.11 14.76 -7.97
C GLY A 241 -6.93 14.19 -9.38
N ALA A 242 -5.97 13.28 -9.57
CA ALA A 242 -5.79 12.57 -10.84
C ALA A 242 -7.01 11.75 -11.25
N THR A 243 -7.66 11.09 -10.27
CA THR A 243 -8.92 10.37 -10.47
C THR A 243 -10.03 11.31 -10.92
N CYS A 244 -10.24 12.42 -10.22
CA CYS A 244 -11.24 13.43 -10.58
C CYS A 244 -11.01 13.97 -12.00
N LEU A 245 -9.77 14.30 -12.36
CA LEU A 245 -9.42 14.74 -13.71
C LEU A 245 -9.75 13.68 -14.77
N GLY A 246 -9.51 12.40 -14.48
CA GLY A 246 -9.85 11.30 -15.39
C GLY A 246 -11.35 11.13 -15.58
N ILE A 247 -12.14 11.27 -14.52
CA ILE A 247 -13.62 11.27 -14.58
C ILE A 247 -14.11 12.44 -15.44
N VAL A 248 -13.65 13.66 -15.16
CA VAL A 248 -14.07 14.88 -15.88
C VAL A 248 -13.66 14.81 -17.36
N ALA A 249 -12.46 14.31 -17.66
CA ALA A 249 -12.01 14.12 -19.03
C ALA A 249 -12.92 13.14 -19.80
N ALA A 250 -13.29 12.01 -19.18
CA ALA A 250 -14.23 11.07 -19.80
C ALA A 250 -15.59 11.73 -20.05
N MET A 251 -16.16 12.41 -19.04
CA MET A 251 -17.45 13.09 -19.19
C MET A 251 -17.43 14.15 -20.28
N SER A 252 -16.35 14.93 -20.38
CA SER A 252 -16.19 15.96 -21.40
C SER A 252 -16.14 15.38 -22.81
N ILE A 253 -15.48 14.23 -23.01
CA ILE A 253 -15.39 13.57 -24.32
C ILE A 253 -16.74 12.99 -24.75
N TRP A 254 -17.47 12.38 -23.81
CA TRP A 254 -18.76 11.77 -24.09
C TRP A 254 -19.94 12.76 -24.04
N GLY A 255 -19.71 14.01 -23.62
CA GLY A 255 -20.74 15.05 -23.54
C GLY A 255 -21.77 14.80 -22.43
N VAL A 256 -21.49 13.93 -21.45
CA VAL A 256 -22.43 13.53 -20.40
C VAL A 256 -22.08 14.24 -19.09
N TRP A 257 -22.64 15.43 -18.89
CA TRP A 257 -22.56 16.20 -17.63
C TRP A 257 -23.56 15.72 -16.57
N GLY A 258 -23.82 14.41 -16.51
CA GLY A 258 -24.88 13.80 -15.69
C GLY A 258 -24.74 13.96 -14.16
N TRP A 259 -23.72 14.69 -13.68
CA TRP A 259 -23.57 15.09 -12.27
C TRP A 259 -24.33 16.38 -11.91
N LEU A 260 -24.60 17.27 -12.88
CA LEU A 260 -25.16 18.60 -12.63
C LEU A 260 -26.66 18.74 -12.90
N SER A 261 -27.33 17.69 -13.37
CA SER A 261 -28.79 17.65 -13.59
C SER A 261 -29.44 16.59 -12.73
#